data_AF-A0A915B0L1-F1
#
_entry.id   AF-A0A915B0L1-F1
#
_cell.length_a   1.000
_cell.length_b   1.000
_cell.length_c   1.000
_cell.angle_alpha   90.00
_cell.angle_beta   90.00
_cell.angle_gamma   90.00
#
_symmetry.space_group_name_H-M   'P 1'
#
loop_
_entity.id
_entity.type
_entity.pdbx_description
1 polymer ?
#
loop_
_entity_poly.entity_id
_entity_poly.type
_entity_poly.pdbx_seq_one_letter_code
_entity_poly.pdbx_strand_id
1 'polypeptide(L)'
;MSNNETTDARAKFIPNSKRNFWNSRMGVAIVYYYRQWRYRIAPKFFTAAILYIISYNVIVRQWKGEGHPINRFRWRIMERRGELSEEMLMKKKVVNDYFHSRLTGKYD
;
A
#
# COMPACT_ATOMS: atom_id res chain seq x y z
N MET A 1 -33.85 -0.76 -41.20
CA MET A 1 -32.45 -1.24 -41.19
C MET A 1 -31.67 -0.39 -40.19
N SER A 2 -31.21 -1.01 -39.09
CA SER A 2 -30.41 -0.39 -38.04
C SER A 2 -28.97 -0.25 -38.53
N ASN A 3 -28.35 0.92 -38.40
CA ASN A 3 -26.89 1.07 -38.38
C ASN A 3 -26.52 2.19 -37.42
N ASN A 4 -26.37 1.82 -36.15
CA ASN A 4 -25.93 2.69 -35.07
C ASN A 4 -24.39 2.58 -34.99
N GLU A 5 -23.67 3.16 -35.95
CA GLU A 5 -22.20 3.25 -35.87
C GLU A 5 -21.80 4.50 -35.09
N THR A 6 -22.11 4.51 -33.80
CA THR A 6 -21.53 5.48 -32.87
C THR A 6 -20.06 5.18 -32.67
N THR A 7 -19.22 5.90 -33.43
CA THR A 7 -18.00 6.57 -32.95
C THR A 7 -17.31 5.95 -31.73
N ASP A 8 -16.59 4.85 -31.92
CA ASP A 8 -15.42 4.54 -31.09
C ASP A 8 -14.18 5.00 -31.87
N ALA A 9 -13.93 6.32 -31.86
CA ALA A 9 -12.75 6.98 -32.45
C ALA A 9 -11.44 6.65 -31.70
N ARG A 10 -11.31 5.43 -31.18
CA ARG A 10 -10.12 4.98 -30.48
C ARG A 10 -9.19 4.33 -31.48
N ALA A 11 -8.03 4.95 -31.71
CA ALA A 11 -6.99 4.40 -32.56
C ALA A 11 -6.72 2.93 -32.18
N LYS A 12 -7.10 2.02 -33.08
CA LYS A 12 -6.89 0.58 -32.93
C LYS A 12 -5.39 0.33 -32.94
N PHE A 13 -4.87 -0.24 -31.85
CA PHE A 13 -3.44 -0.52 -31.74
C PHE A 13 -3.07 -1.63 -32.72
N ILE A 14 -2.25 -1.29 -33.73
CA ILE A 14 -1.68 -2.26 -34.67
C ILE A 14 -0.24 -2.51 -34.19
N PRO A 15 0.05 -3.65 -33.54
CA PRO A 15 1.41 -3.95 -33.11
C PRO A 15 2.32 -4.08 -34.34
N ASN A 16 3.41 -3.32 -34.36
CA ASN A 16 4.45 -3.44 -35.38
C ASN A 16 5.15 -4.80 -35.23
N SER A 17 4.93 -5.72 -36.17
CA SER A 17 5.26 -7.15 -36.08
C SER A 17 6.75 -7.50 -36.27
N LYS A 18 7.66 -6.52 -36.34
CA LYS A 18 9.11 -6.73 -36.58
C LYS A 18 9.98 -6.87 -35.32
N ARG A 19 9.43 -7.29 -34.17
CA ARG A 19 10.19 -7.46 -32.91
C ARG A 19 10.12 -8.90 -32.40
N ASN A 20 11.27 -9.41 -31.93
CA ASN A 20 11.46 -10.77 -31.39
C ASN A 20 10.23 -11.25 -30.59
N PHE A 21 9.71 -12.42 -30.97
CA PHE A 21 8.41 -12.97 -30.57
C PHE A 21 8.15 -12.97 -29.04
N TRP A 22 9.20 -13.13 -28.23
CA TRP A 22 9.12 -13.17 -26.77
C TRP A 22 9.10 -11.79 -26.10
N ASN A 23 9.85 -10.81 -26.64
CA ASN A 23 9.90 -9.45 -26.07
C ASN A 23 8.69 -8.59 -26.47
N SER A 24 8.04 -8.93 -27.60
CA SER A 24 6.88 -8.18 -28.09
C SER A 24 5.61 -8.44 -27.29
N ARG A 25 5.35 -9.68 -26.83
CA ARG A 25 4.13 -10.01 -26.08
C ARG A 25 4.11 -9.38 -24.69
N MET A 26 5.22 -9.46 -23.94
CA MET A 26 5.31 -8.83 -22.62
C MET A 26 5.30 -7.29 -22.73
N GLY A 27 6.05 -6.72 -23.68
CA GLY A 27 6.07 -5.27 -23.89
C GLY A 27 4.71 -4.71 -24.31
N VAL A 28 4.00 -5.39 -25.22
CA VAL A 28 2.65 -5.00 -25.63
C VAL A 28 1.66 -5.19 -24.49
N ALA A 29 1.74 -6.27 -23.72
CA ALA A 29 0.89 -6.47 -22.55
C ALA A 29 1.11 -5.35 -21.51
N ILE A 30 2.35 -5.02 -21.19
CA ILE A 30 2.68 -3.93 -20.26
C ILE A 30 2.16 -2.59 -20.77
N VAL A 31 2.37 -2.25 -22.04
CA VAL A 31 1.87 -1.00 -22.64
C VAL A 31 0.34 -0.98 -22.66
N TYR A 32 -0.30 -2.11 -22.95
CA TYR A 32 -1.75 -2.24 -22.94
C TYR A 32 -2.33 -2.07 -21.53
N TYR A 33 -1.75 -2.75 -20.54
CA TYR A 33 -2.15 -2.60 -19.13
C TYR A 33 -1.88 -1.19 -18.61
N TYR A 34 -0.73 -0.59 -18.95
CA TYR A 34 -0.40 0.79 -18.58
C TYR A 34 -1.37 1.79 -19.20
N ARG A 35 -1.73 1.60 -20.47
CA ARG A 35 -2.73 2.41 -21.16
C ARG A 35 -4.11 2.22 -20.56
N GLN A 36 -4.51 0.98 -20.24
CA GLN A 36 -5.76 0.65 -19.58
C GLN A 36 -5.83 1.22 -18.15
N TRP A 37 -4.70 1.26 -17.43
CA TRP A 37 -4.57 1.91 -16.12
C TRP A 37 -4.73 3.42 -16.23
N ARG A 38 -4.18 4.08 -17.26
CA ARG A 38 -4.26 5.54 -17.42
C ARG A 38 -5.69 6.09 -17.56
N TYR A 39 -6.62 5.30 -18.11
CA TYR A 39 -8.00 5.72 -18.37
C TYR A 39 -9.04 5.22 -17.36
N ARG A 40 -8.67 4.33 -16.42
CA ARG A 40 -9.61 3.85 -15.41
C ARG A 40 -9.57 4.72 -14.16
N ILE A 41 -10.74 4.89 -13.54
CA ILE A 41 -10.94 5.67 -12.31
C ILE A 41 -10.29 4.97 -11.09
N ALA A 42 -10.32 3.64 -11.06
CA ALA A 42 -9.76 2.82 -9.98
C ALA A 42 -8.28 3.12 -9.63
N PRO A 43 -7.33 3.21 -10.59
CA PRO A 43 -5.94 3.52 -10.27
C PRO A 43 -5.72 4.95 -9.78
N LYS A 44 -6.59 5.90 -10.13
CA LYS A 44 -6.55 7.26 -9.54
C LYS A 44 -6.91 7.23 -8.05
N PHE A 45 -7.95 6.47 -7.69
CA PHE A 45 -8.30 6.27 -6.27
C PHE A 45 -7.21 5.51 -5.52
N PHE A 46 -6.62 4.48 -6.14
CA PHE A 46 -5.55 3.72 -5.53
C PHE A 46 -4.31 4.59 -5.27
N THR A 47 -3.90 5.40 -6.24
CA THR A 47 -2.78 6.35 -6.07
C THR A 47 -3.10 7.42 -5.05
N ALA A 48 -4.32 7.96 -5.03
CA ALA A 48 -4.77 8.92 -4.01
C ALA A 48 -4.76 8.30 -2.60
N ALA A 49 -5.21 7.06 -2.43
CA ALA A 49 -5.20 6.35 -1.16
C ALA A 49 -3.77 6.10 -0.65
N ILE A 50 -2.85 5.69 -1.54
CA ILE A 50 -1.43 5.54 -1.19
C ILE A 50 -0.83 6.87 -0.75
N LEU A 51 -1.04 7.93 -1.53
CA LEU A 51 -0.55 9.27 -1.19
C LEU A 51 -1.13 9.76 0.14
N TYR A 52 -2.41 9.52 0.40
CA TYR A 52 -3.05 9.83 1.67
C TYR A 52 -2.40 9.10 2.84
N ILE A 53 -2.16 7.79 2.72
CA ILE A 53 -1.50 7.00 3.77
C ILE A 53 -0.09 7.55 4.05
N ILE A 54 0.69 7.82 3.00
CA ILE A 54 2.06 8.32 3.16
C ILE A 54 2.05 9.71 3.80
N SER A 55 1.28 10.65 3.25
CA SER A 55 1.20 12.02 3.76
C SER A 55 0.70 12.08 5.20
N TYR A 56 -0.32 11.29 5.55
CA TYR A 56 -0.78 11.16 6.93
C TYR A 56 0.33 10.69 7.87
N ASN A 57 1.11 9.68 7.48
CA ASN A 57 2.23 9.21 8.29
C ASN A 57 3.34 10.25 8.45
N VAL A 58 3.64 11.02 7.40
CA VAL A 58 4.64 12.10 7.46
C VAL A 58 4.17 13.24 8.37
N ILE A 59 2.93 13.71 8.19
CA ILE A 59 2.35 14.79 9.00
C ILE A 59 2.31 14.38 10.47
N VAL A 60 1.84 13.17 10.77
CA VAL A 60 1.78 12.68 12.16
C VAL A 60 3.18 12.56 12.76
N ARG A 61 4.18 12.15 11.99
CA ARG A 61 5.58 12.10 12.45
C ARG A 61 6.15 13.49 12.73
N GLN A 62 5.85 14.49 11.89
CA GLN A 62 6.29 15.86 12.11
C GLN A 62 5.57 16.50 13.31
N TRP A 63 4.27 16.25 13.46
CA TRP A 63 3.46 16.95 14.45
C TRP A 63 3.59 16.36 15.86
N LYS A 64 3.61 15.03 15.97
CA LYS A 64 3.66 14.34 17.27
C LYS A 64 5.04 13.83 17.66
N GLY A 65 6.05 14.13 16.83
CA GLY A 65 7.43 13.78 17.08
C GLY A 65 7.77 12.30 16.90
N GLU A 66 9.05 12.00 17.03
CA GLU A 66 9.64 10.69 16.76
C GLU A 66 9.14 9.55 17.67
N GLY A 67 8.55 9.89 18.82
CA GLY A 67 8.05 8.95 19.83
C GLY A 67 6.57 8.55 19.65
N HIS A 68 5.87 9.01 18.61
CA HIS A 68 4.44 8.75 18.49
C HIS A 68 4.12 7.27 18.16
N PRO A 69 3.17 6.60 18.87
CA PRO A 69 2.88 5.17 18.79
C PRO A 69 2.35 4.63 17.44
N ILE A 70 2.10 5.50 16.44
CA ILE A 70 1.90 5.05 15.05
C ILE A 70 3.14 4.33 14.51
N ASN A 71 4.29 4.51 15.16
CA ASN A 71 5.52 3.81 14.85
C ASN A 71 5.67 2.45 15.55
N ARG A 72 4.61 1.62 15.58
CA ARG A 72 4.74 0.20 15.99
C ARG A 72 5.89 -0.52 15.26
N PHE A 73 6.21 -0.08 14.05
CA PHE A 73 7.34 -0.58 13.29
C PHE A 73 8.70 -0.12 13.86
N ARG A 74 8.92 1.18 14.15
CA ARG A 74 10.14 1.59 14.88
C ARG A 74 10.22 0.95 16.24
N TRP A 75 9.12 0.83 16.98
CA TRP A 75 9.12 0.15 18.27
C TRP A 75 9.58 -1.31 18.12
N ARG A 76 9.06 -2.06 17.14
CA ARG A 76 9.55 -3.43 16.83
C ARG A 76 11.01 -3.47 16.37
N ILE A 77 11.50 -2.43 15.71
CA ILE A 77 12.90 -2.33 15.30
C ILE A 77 13.80 -2.01 16.51
N MET A 78 13.39 -1.09 17.37
CA MET A 78 14.08 -0.72 18.61
C MET A 78 14.11 -1.89 19.61
N GLU A 79 13.02 -2.65 19.72
CA GLU A 79 12.98 -3.91 20.49
C GLU A 79 14.01 -4.92 19.97
N ARG A 80 14.08 -5.11 18.65
CA ARG A 80 15.08 -6.01 18.05
C ARG A 80 16.52 -5.51 18.21
N ARG A 81 16.72 -4.20 18.35
CA ARG A 81 18.04 -3.58 18.57
C ARG A 81 18.46 -3.49 20.04
N GLY A 82 17.56 -3.80 20.98
CA GLY A 82 17.84 -3.67 22.41
C GLY A 82 17.93 -2.21 22.90
N GLU A 83 17.47 -1.24 22.10
CA GLU A 83 17.53 0.20 22.42
C GLU A 83 16.35 0.66 23.29
N LEU A 84 15.45 -0.25 23.67
CA LEU A 84 14.25 0.08 24.43
C LEU A 84 14.57 0.14 25.92
N SER A 85 14.10 1.19 26.61
CA SER A 85 14.27 1.29 28.06
C SER A 85 13.54 0.16 28.79
N GLU A 86 14.12 -0.29 29.91
CA GLU A 86 13.57 -1.36 30.75
C GLU A 86 12.15 -1.02 31.25
N GLU A 87 11.89 0.25 31.55
CA GLU A 87 10.57 0.76 31.92
C GLU A 87 9.51 0.55 30.82
N MET A 88 9.88 0.77 29.55
CA MET A 88 8.97 0.57 28.42
C MET A 88 8.69 -0.91 28.15
N LEU A 89 9.68 -1.79 28.38
CA LEU A 89 9.48 -3.25 28.31
C LEU A 89 8.52 -3.73 29.40
N MET A 90 8.66 -3.23 30.62
CA MET A 90 7.76 -3.54 31.74
C MET A 90 6.34 -3.06 31.48
N LYS A 91 6.16 -1.82 31.00
CA LYS A 91 4.84 -1.30 30.61
C LYS A 91 4.17 -2.15 29.53
N LYS A 92 4.94 -2.59 28.53
CA LYS A 92 4.44 -3.48 27.47
C LYS A 92 3.97 -4.83 28.06
N LYS A 93 4.75 -5.42 28.96
CA LYS A 93 4.42 -6.70 29.60
C LYS A 93 3.11 -6.60 30.38
N VAL A 94 2.96 -5.59 31.23
CA VAL A 94 1.75 -5.36 32.04
C VAL A 94 0.50 -5.18 31.16
N VAL A 95 0.61 -4.37 30.10
CA VAL A 95 -0.51 -4.18 29.16
C VAL A 95 -0.84 -5.48 28.44
N ASN A 96 0.16 -6.23 28.00
CA ASN A 96 -0.05 -7.50 27.32
C ASN A 96 -0.73 -8.52 28.24
N ASP A 97 -0.28 -8.64 29.49
CA ASP A 97 -0.86 -9.53 30.49
C ASP A 97 -2.30 -9.14 30.83
N TYR A 98 -2.60 -7.84 30.91
CA TYR A 98 -3.98 -7.35 31.08
C TYR A 98 -4.89 -7.72 29.90
N PHE A 99 -4.43 -7.55 28.65
CA PHE A 99 -5.23 -7.95 27.50
C PHE A 99 -5.35 -9.47 27.38
N HIS A 100 -4.30 -10.21 27.75
CA HIS A 100 -4.31 -11.66 27.70
C HIS A 100 -5.29 -12.24 28.71
N SER A 101 -5.20 -11.82 29.98
CA SER A 101 -6.15 -12.19 31.03
C SER A 101 -7.59 -11.81 30.69
N ARG A 102 -7.82 -10.65 30.08
CA ARG A 102 -9.16 -10.23 29.66
C ARG A 102 -9.72 -11.02 28.49
N LEU A 103 -8.88 -11.52 27.59
CA LEU A 103 -9.29 -12.34 26.43
C LEU A 103 -9.47 -13.82 26.79
N THR A 104 -8.61 -14.37 27.64
CA THR A 104 -8.66 -15.78 28.05
C THR A 104 -9.55 -16.02 29.27
N GLY A 105 -9.91 -14.96 30.01
CA GLY A 105 -10.68 -15.04 31.25
C GLY A 105 -9.96 -15.77 32.39
N LYS A 106 -8.68 -16.12 32.19
CA LYS A 106 -7.84 -16.78 33.19
C LYS A 106 -6.90 -15.74 33.78
N TYR A 107 -7.04 -15.55 35.07
CA TYR A 107 -6.03 -14.92 35.91
C TYR A 107 -5.10 -16.05 36.34
N ASP A 108 -3.81 -15.97 35.98
CA ASP A 108 -2.77 -16.78 36.60
C ASP A 108 -2.32 -16.15 37.91
#